data_AF-A0A538NH67-F1
#
_entry.id   AF-A0A538NH67-F1
#
_cell.length_a   1.000
_cell.length_b   1.000
_cell.length_c   1.000
_cell.angle_alpha   90.00
_cell.angle_beta   90.00
_cell.angle_gamma   90.00
#
_symmetry.space_group_name_H-M   'P 1'
#
loop_
_entity.id
_entity.type
_entity.pdbx_description
1 polymer ?
#
loop_
_entity_poly.entity_id
_entity_poly.type
_entity_poly.pdbx_seq_one_letter_code
_entity_poly.pdbx_strand_id
1 'polypeptide(L)'
;SLRGLAGAIEPGGYLIYTNQPWHPQVEFIARVLRNREGQPWIMRRRTTAEIDELVCVSGFRKMAMEVDQWGMFTVSIARRAER
;
A
#
# COMPACT_ATOMS: atom_id res chain seq x y z
N SER A 1 3.21 3.23 11.16
CA SER A 1 1.76 3.03 10.85
C SER A 1 1.25 4.23 10.06
N LEU A 2 0.13 4.10 9.34
CA LEU A 2 -0.44 5.23 8.57
C LEU A 2 -0.83 6.42 9.48
N ARG A 3 -1.39 6.16 10.67
CA ARG A 3 -1.65 7.21 11.67
C ARG A 3 -0.38 7.91 12.16
N GLY A 4 0.72 7.17 12.33
CA GLY A 4 2.02 7.77 12.68
C GLY A 4 2.52 8.71 11.58
N LEU A 5 2.37 8.32 10.31
CA LEU A 5 2.67 9.21 9.18
C LEU A 5 1.77 10.45 9.17
N ALA A 6 0.48 10.31 9.46
CA ALA A 6 -0.45 11.43 9.55
C ALA A 6 -0.13 12.42 10.69
N GLY A 7 0.57 11.97 11.73
CA GLY A 7 1.05 12.82 12.83
C GLY A 7 2.37 13.53 12.52
N ALA A 8 3.16 13.01 11.59
CA ALA A 8 4.45 13.59 11.19
C ALA A 8 4.38 14.47 9.93
N ILE A 9 3.36 14.27 9.09
CA ILE A 9 3.15 15.05 7.86
C ILE A 9 2.24 16.24 8.18
N GLU A 10 2.71 17.44 7.87
CA GLU A 10 1.94 18.68 8.01
C GLU A 10 0.61 18.64 7.20
N PRO A 11 -0.45 19.32 7.67
CA PRO A 11 -1.68 19.51 6.89
C PRO A 11 -1.37 20.00 5.48
N GLY A 12 -2.01 19.38 4.49
CA GLY A 12 -1.75 19.67 3.08
C GLY A 12 -0.48 19.02 2.48
N GLY A 13 0.37 18.39 3.30
CA GLY A 13 1.51 17.58 2.85
C GLY A 13 1.10 16.29 2.13
N TYR A 14 2.06 15.59 1.54
CA TYR A 14 1.81 14.44 0.66
C TYR A 14 2.35 13.12 1.23
N LEU A 15 1.57 12.06 1.02
CA LEU A 15 1.96 10.68 1.19
C LEU A 15 1.99 10.01 -0.18
N ILE A 16 3.17 9.54 -0.58
CA ILE A 16 3.35 8.70 -1.77
C ILE A 16 3.56 7.27 -1.29
N TYR A 17 2.79 6.32 -1.81
CA TYR A 17 2.84 4.93 -1.38
C TYR A 17 2.63 3.96 -2.54
N THR A 18 3.25 2.79 -2.41
CA THR A 18 3.11 1.69 -3.35
C THR A 18 2.21 0.59 -2.79
N ASN A 19 1.44 -0.07 -3.64
CA ASN A 19 0.70 -1.28 -3.27
C ASN A 19 0.89 -2.37 -4.34
N GLN A 20 0.74 -3.63 -3.93
CA GLN A 20 0.67 -4.79 -4.83
C GLN A 20 -0.71 -5.45 -4.67
N PRO A 21 -1.76 -4.92 -5.32
CA PRO A 21 -3.13 -5.42 -5.15
C PRO A 21 -3.33 -6.83 -5.72
N TRP A 22 -2.52 -7.22 -6.71
CA TRP A 22 -2.57 -8.52 -7.38
C TRP A 22 -1.15 -9.00 -7.71
N HIS A 23 -0.94 -10.32 -7.81
CA HIS A 23 0.31 -10.91 -8.28
C HIS A 23 0.05 -12.35 -8.77
N PRO A 24 0.37 -12.69 -10.04
CA PRO A 24 0.03 -14.00 -10.61
C PRO A 24 0.81 -15.17 -9.97
N GLN A 25 1.95 -14.91 -9.35
CA GLN A 25 2.87 -15.93 -8.84
C GLN A 25 2.90 -15.99 -7.30
N VAL A 26 1.90 -15.39 -6.62
CA VAL A 26 1.88 -15.31 -5.14
C VAL A 26 1.95 -16.70 -4.50
N GLU A 27 1.30 -17.71 -5.07
CA GLU A 27 1.34 -19.08 -4.57
C GLU A 27 2.71 -19.73 -4.80
N PHE A 28 3.29 -19.56 -5.99
CA PHE A 28 4.61 -20.09 -6.31
C PHE A 28 5.68 -19.52 -5.37
N ILE A 29 5.65 -18.20 -5.14
CA ILE A 29 6.54 -17.52 -4.19
C ILE A 29 6.38 -18.12 -2.79
N ALA A 30 5.14 -18.32 -2.33
CA ALA A 30 4.88 -18.89 -1.02
C ALA A 30 5.41 -20.34 -0.87
N ARG A 31 5.50 -21.11 -1.97
CA ARG A 31 6.00 -22.49 -1.96
C ARG A 31 7.52 -22.61 -2.10
N VAL A 32 8.16 -21.66 -2.78
CA VAL A 32 9.58 -21.77 -3.18
C VAL A 32 10.50 -20.87 -2.38
N LEU A 33 10.05 -19.67 -2.00
CA LEU A 33 10.88 -18.72 -1.28
C LEU A 33 10.71 -18.87 0.23
N ARG A 34 11.79 -18.59 0.96
CA ARG A 34 11.80 -18.52 2.42
C ARG A 34 12.06 -17.10 2.89
N ASN A 35 11.39 -16.68 3.95
CA ASN A 35 11.65 -15.42 4.64
C ASN A 35 12.95 -15.47 5.44
N ARG A 36 13.28 -14.36 6.10
CA ARG A 36 14.52 -14.23 6.89
C ARG A 36 14.57 -15.24 8.04
N GLU A 37 13.43 -15.70 8.51
CA GLU A 37 13.25 -16.70 9.56
C GLU A 37 13.23 -18.14 9.01
N GLY A 38 13.45 -18.34 7.71
CA GLY A 38 13.48 -19.65 7.06
C GLY A 38 12.10 -20.28 6.80
N GLN A 39 11.01 -19.54 7.03
CA GLN A 39 9.61 -19.96 6.82
C GLN A 39 9.12 -19.62 5.41
N PRO A 40 8.06 -20.29 4.89
CA PRO A 40 7.43 -19.92 3.62
C PRO A 40 7.15 -18.42 3.48
N TRP A 41 7.52 -17.81 2.35
CA TRP A 41 7.30 -16.38 2.08
C TRP A 41 5.82 -16.11 1.73
N ILE A 42 4.96 -16.08 2.75
CA ILE A 42 3.52 -15.83 2.56
C ILE A 42 3.25 -14.33 2.54
N MET A 43 2.73 -13.84 1.42
CA MET A 43 2.39 -12.42 1.24
C MET A 43 0.90 -12.17 1.40
N ARG A 44 0.55 -11.25 2.30
CA ARG A 44 -0.81 -10.75 2.46
C ARG A 44 -1.03 -9.54 1.54
N ARG A 45 -1.73 -9.77 0.43
CA ARG A 45 -2.15 -8.72 -0.51
C ARG A 45 -3.24 -7.84 0.11
N ARG A 46 -3.25 -6.55 -0.25
CA ARG A 46 -4.29 -5.57 0.08
C ARG A 46 -4.95 -5.12 -1.20
N THR A 47 -6.27 -5.22 -1.30
CA THR A 47 -6.97 -4.66 -2.46
C THR A 47 -6.81 -3.14 -2.48
N THR A 48 -7.01 -2.52 -3.65
CA THR A 48 -6.99 -1.06 -3.77
C THR A 48 -8.02 -0.41 -2.84
N ALA A 49 -9.23 -0.97 -2.76
CA ALA A 49 -10.27 -0.46 -1.86
C ALA A 49 -9.85 -0.51 -0.39
N GLU A 50 -9.21 -1.60 0.05
CA GLU A 50 -8.77 -1.74 1.44
C GLU A 50 -7.68 -0.73 1.81
N ILE A 51 -6.65 -0.55 0.96
CA ILE A 51 -5.60 0.43 1.26
C ILE A 51 -6.14 1.87 1.19
N ASP A 52 -7.09 2.14 0.30
CA ASP A 52 -7.72 3.45 0.17
C ASP A 52 -8.53 3.80 1.43
N GLU A 53 -9.28 2.84 1.97
CA GLU A 53 -9.98 3.00 3.25
C GLU A 53 -8.97 3.24 4.39
N LEU A 54 -7.91 2.43 4.49
CA LEU A 54 -6.88 2.58 5.52
C LEU A 54 -6.19 3.96 5.47
N VAL A 55 -5.91 4.46 4.28
CA VAL A 55 -5.34 5.80 4.04
C VAL A 55 -6.35 6.88 4.42
N CYS A 56 -7.62 6.71 4.05
CA CYS A 56 -8.71 7.64 4.38
C CYS A 56 -8.91 7.78 5.90
N VAL A 57 -9.11 6.67 6.60
CA VAL A 57 -9.34 6.66 8.07
C VAL A 57 -8.10 7.09 8.87
N SER A 58 -6.93 7.17 8.21
CA SER A 58 -5.71 7.71 8.81
C SER A 58 -5.56 9.22 8.64
N GLY A 59 -6.51 9.90 7.98
CA GLY A 59 -6.52 11.35 7.82
C GLY A 59 -5.92 11.85 6.50
N PHE A 60 -5.84 11.00 5.49
CA PHE A 60 -5.42 11.40 4.15
C PHE A 60 -6.58 11.36 3.16
N ARG A 61 -6.47 12.14 2.09
CA ARG A 61 -7.38 12.11 0.95
C ARG A 61 -6.60 11.67 -0.28
N LYS A 62 -6.96 10.53 -0.88
CA LYS A 62 -6.31 10.04 -2.11
C LYS A 62 -6.56 11.01 -3.26
N MET A 63 -5.52 11.32 -4.02
CA MET A 63 -5.53 12.32 -5.09
C MET A 63 -5.38 11.69 -6.47
N ALA A 64 -4.41 10.78 -6.62
CA ALA A 64 -4.11 10.13 -7.89
C ALA A 64 -3.53 8.74 -7.64
N MET A 65 -3.61 7.89 -8.66
CA MET A 65 -3.00 6.58 -8.67
C MET A 65 -2.61 6.21 -10.09
N GLU A 66 -1.38 5.75 -10.24
CA GLU A 66 -0.91 5.09 -11.46
C GLU A 66 -0.78 3.59 -11.21
N VAL A 67 -0.95 2.81 -12.27
CA VAL A 67 -0.86 1.36 -12.28
C VAL A 67 0.11 0.91 -13.36
N ASP A 68 0.89 -0.13 -13.09
CA ASP A 68 1.75 -0.70 -14.11
C ASP A 68 0.94 -1.39 -15.22
N GLN A 69 1.58 -1.67 -16.36
CA GLN A 69 0.94 -2.29 -17.52
C GLN A 69 0.34 -3.69 -17.25
N TRP A 70 0.71 -4.32 -16.14
CA TRP A 70 0.25 -5.65 -15.74
C TRP A 70 -0.81 -5.63 -14.63
N GLY A 71 -1.15 -4.46 -14.07
CA GLY A 71 -2.09 -4.36 -12.95
C GLY A 71 -1.56 -4.90 -11.62
N MET A 72 -0.25 -5.16 -11.53
CA MET A 72 0.41 -5.79 -10.39
C MET A 72 0.79 -4.77 -9.32
N PHE A 73 1.22 -3.57 -9.74
CA PHE A 73 1.68 -2.54 -8.81
C PHE A 73 0.96 -1.22 -9.03
N THR A 74 0.75 -0.49 -7.94
CA THR A 74 0.25 0.88 -7.99
C THR A 74 1.19 1.84 -7.28
N VAL A 75 1.26 3.07 -7.77
CA VAL A 75 1.84 4.23 -7.08
C VAL A 75 0.71 5.20 -6.84
N SER A 76 0.42 5.51 -5.58
CA SER A 76 -0.67 6.40 -5.19
C SER A 76 -0.14 7.64 -4.47
N ILE A 77 -0.82 8.76 -4.70
CA ILE A 77 -0.58 10.03 -4.03
C ILE A 77 -1.80 10.33 -3.17
N ALA A 78 -1.59 10.63 -1.88
CA ALA A 78 -2.63 11.12 -0.99
C ALA A 78 -2.17 12.40 -0.30
N ARG A 79 -3.08 13.34 -0.07
CA ARG A 79 -2.82 14.61 0.60
C ARG A 79 -3.32 14.53 2.04
N ARG A 80 -2.53 14.99 3.00
CA ARG A 80 -2.94 15.10 4.40
C ARG A 80 -4.11 16.08 4.49
N ALA A 81 -5.22 15.65 5.10
CA ALA A 81 -6.39 16.50 5.29
C ALA A 81 -6.03 17.73 6.13
N GLU A 82 -6.59 18.87 5.74
CA GLU A 82 -6.60 20.08 6.58
C GLU A 82 -7.52 19.80 7.79
N ARG A 83 -7.19 20.38 8.95
CA ARG A 83 -8.03 20.26 10.15
C ARG A 83 -9.32 21.04 9.97
#